data_AF-A0A8T1SNX0-F1
#
_entry.id   AF-A0A8T1SNX0-F1
#
_cell.length_a   1.000
_cell.length_b   1.000
_cell.length_c   1.000
_cell.angle_alpha   90.00
_cell.angle_beta   90.00
_cell.angle_gamma   90.00
#
_symmetry.space_group_name_H-M   'P 1'
#
loop_
_entity.id
_entity.type
_entity.pdbx_description
1 polymer ?
#
loop_
_entity_poly.entity_id
_entity_poly.type
_entity_poly.pdbx_seq_one_letter_code
_entity_poly.pdbx_strand_id
1 'polypeptide(L)'
;FPPIQEYKSHRRRHFDYEARDNPIRDPKQQFKVEFFNQVLDCAIQSVERFMQLKEPSSIFGMLYDIPKLLTIPEEDLHQQCRVLETVLTHDDMHDIDASDLGDELKALSRYLSAVSTPKAVLEY
;
A
#
# COMPACT_ATOMS: atom_id res chain seq x y z
N PHE A 1 -22.21 -26.04 -26.92
CA PHE A 1 -21.63 -24.68 -26.87
C PHE A 1 -22.37 -23.83 -27.89
N PRO A 2 -22.92 -22.65 -27.53
CA PRO A 2 -23.56 -21.80 -28.52
C PRO A 2 -22.52 -21.33 -29.56
N PRO A 3 -22.91 -21.09 -30.82
CA PRO A 3 -22.00 -20.58 -31.84
C PRO A 3 -21.51 -19.19 -31.45
N ILE A 4 -20.20 -18.95 -31.57
CA ILE A 4 -19.61 -17.63 -31.35
C ILE A 4 -20.15 -16.69 -32.43
N GLN A 5 -20.98 -15.73 -32.04
CA GLN A 5 -21.57 -14.74 -32.93
C GLN A 5 -20.52 -13.67 -33.26
N GLU A 6 -20.18 -13.48 -34.53
CA GLU A 6 -19.16 -12.54 -34.99
C GLU A 6 -19.62 -11.08 -34.78
N TYR A 7 -19.25 -10.46 -33.65
CA TYR A 7 -19.37 -9.01 -33.49
C TYR A 7 -18.15 -8.33 -34.13
N LYS A 8 -18.30 -7.86 -35.39
CA LYS A 8 -17.33 -6.95 -36.01
C LYS A 8 -17.40 -5.56 -35.37
N SER A 9 -16.64 -5.33 -34.31
CA SER A 9 -16.41 -3.98 -33.79
C SER A 9 -15.71 -3.12 -34.86
N HIS A 10 -16.43 -2.20 -35.49
CA HIS A 10 -15.85 -1.18 -36.38
C HIS A 10 -15.48 0.03 -35.53
N ARG A 11 -14.35 -0.05 -34.84
CA ARG A 11 -13.74 1.13 -34.22
C ARG A 11 -13.23 2.04 -35.36
N ARG A 12 -13.69 3.29 -35.40
CA ARG A 12 -13.21 4.29 -36.39
C ARG A 12 -11.71 4.52 -36.17
N ARG A 13 -10.92 4.40 -37.23
CA ARG A 13 -9.48 4.71 -37.21
C ARG A 13 -9.30 6.20 -37.40
N HIS A 14 -8.33 6.79 -36.71
CA HIS A 14 -8.00 8.21 -36.87
C HIS A 14 -7.05 8.42 -38.05
N PHE A 15 -6.20 7.44 -38.35
CA PHE A 15 -5.27 7.48 -39.48
C PHE A 15 -5.28 6.20 -40.32
N ASP A 16 -4.99 6.35 -41.61
CA ASP A 16 -5.07 5.26 -42.59
C ASP A 16 -3.94 4.21 -42.46
N TYR A 17 -2.87 4.53 -41.74
CA TYR A 17 -1.76 3.62 -41.44
C TYR A 17 -2.02 2.73 -40.20
N GLU A 18 -3.09 2.99 -39.44
CA GLU A 18 -3.44 2.15 -38.30
C GLU A 18 -3.83 0.75 -38.78
N ALA A 19 -3.15 -0.29 -38.29
CA ALA A 19 -3.57 -1.67 -38.54
C ALA A 19 -4.94 -1.94 -37.89
N ARG A 20 -5.73 -2.86 -38.45
CA ARG A 20 -6.98 -3.29 -37.79
C ARG A 20 -6.61 -4.08 -36.53
N ASP A 21 -7.16 -3.67 -35.38
CA ASP A 21 -7.23 -4.54 -34.21
C ASP A 21 -8.08 -5.77 -34.58
N ASN A 22 -7.40 -6.86 -34.90
CA ASN A 22 -8.07 -8.13 -35.15
C ASN A 22 -8.47 -8.74 -33.80
N PRO A 23 -9.72 -9.17 -33.64
CA PRO A 23 -10.14 -9.84 -32.40
C PRO A 23 -9.30 -11.10 -32.19
N ILE A 24 -8.85 -11.33 -30.96
CA ILE A 24 -8.14 -12.56 -30.59
C ILE A 24 -9.13 -13.71 -30.66
N ARG A 25 -8.99 -14.58 -31.66
CA ARG A 25 -9.93 -15.69 -31.91
C ARG A 25 -9.56 -16.98 -31.17
N ASP A 26 -8.29 -17.12 -30.80
CA ASP A 26 -7.79 -18.28 -30.06
C ASP A 26 -8.10 -18.11 -28.57
N PRO A 27 -8.92 -18.99 -27.95
CA PRO A 27 -9.29 -18.87 -26.54
C PRO A 27 -8.08 -18.86 -25.60
N LYS A 28 -7.00 -19.57 -25.96
CA LYS A 28 -5.78 -19.60 -25.16
C LYS A 28 -5.06 -18.26 -25.19
N GLN A 29 -4.92 -17.66 -26.38
CA GLN A 29 -4.36 -16.33 -26.53
C GLN A 29 -5.24 -15.26 -25.86
N GLN A 30 -6.57 -15.41 -25.91
CA GLN A 30 -7.51 -14.50 -25.26
C GLN A 30 -7.32 -14.56 -23.74
N PHE A 31 -7.32 -15.74 -23.13
CA PHE A 31 -7.03 -15.93 -21.71
C PHE A 31 -5.67 -15.33 -21.31
N LYS A 32 -4.64 -15.53 -22.14
CA LYS A 32 -3.31 -14.99 -21.88
C LYS A 32 -3.32 -13.45 -21.78
N VAL A 33 -3.97 -12.78 -22.73
CA VAL A 33 -3.94 -11.31 -22.81
C VAL A 33 -4.93 -10.66 -21.84
N GLU A 34 -6.14 -11.20 -21.74
CA GLU A 34 -7.24 -10.58 -20.97
C GLU A 34 -7.20 -10.93 -19.48
N PHE A 35 -6.51 -12.01 -19.10
CA PHE A 35 -6.42 -12.44 -17.70
C PHE A 35 -4.98 -12.61 -17.22
N PHE A 36 -4.22 -13.53 -17.81
CA PHE A 36 -2.89 -13.89 -17.27
C PHE A 36 -1.94 -12.70 -17.23
N ASN A 37 -1.83 -11.95 -18.34
CA ASN A 37 -0.99 -10.76 -18.41
C ASN A 37 -1.49 -9.67 -17.44
N GLN A 38 -2.80 -9.48 -17.31
CA GLN A 38 -3.36 -8.49 -16.37
C GLN A 38 -2.97 -8.80 -14.92
N VAL A 39 -3.12 -10.07 -14.51
CA VAL A 39 -2.71 -10.53 -13.17
C VAL A 39 -1.20 -10.37 -12.98
N LEU A 40 -0.41 -10.70 -14.01
CA LEU A 40 1.05 -10.56 -13.96
C LEU A 40 1.48 -9.09 -13.83
N ASP A 41 0.89 -8.19 -14.60
CA ASP A 41 1.16 -6.76 -14.55
C ASP A 41 0.78 -6.19 -13.18
N CYS A 42 -0.39 -6.57 -12.65
CA CYS A 42 -0.79 -6.22 -11.28
C CYS A 42 0.21 -6.74 -10.24
N ALA A 43 0.71 -7.97 -10.39
CA ALA A 43 1.70 -8.53 -9.48
C ALA A 43 3.01 -7.76 -9.52
N ILE A 44 3.51 -7.43 -10.72
CA ILE A 44 4.72 -6.63 -10.92
C ILE A 44 4.58 -5.26 -10.25
N GLN A 45 3.48 -4.53 -10.54
CA GLN A 45 3.21 -3.23 -9.93
C GLN A 45 3.05 -3.31 -8.42
N SER A 46 2.49 -4.41 -7.91
CA SER A 46 2.32 -4.60 -6.47
C SER A 46 3.66 -4.85 -5.77
N VAL A 47 4.57 -5.59 -6.39
CA VAL A 47 5.93 -5.81 -5.86
C VAL A 47 6.71 -4.50 -5.78
N GLU A 48 6.68 -3.69 -6.84
CA GLU A 48 7.38 -2.40 -6.86
C GLU A 48 6.85 -1.46 -5.77
N ARG A 49 5.52 -1.31 -5.66
CA ARG A 49 4.89 -0.51 -4.60
C ARG A 49 5.21 -1.06 -3.21
N PHE A 50 5.21 -2.37 -3.04
CA PHE A 50 5.58 -2.99 -1.76
C PHE A 50 7.04 -2.69 -1.36
N MET A 51 7.96 -2.68 -2.32
CA MET A 51 9.35 -2.31 -2.06
C MET A 51 9.48 -0.85 -1.66
N GLN A 52 8.72 0.06 -2.30
CA GLN A 52 8.69 1.47 -1.94
C GLN A 52 8.16 1.71 -0.52
N LEU A 53 7.27 0.85 -0.01
CA LEU A 53 6.74 0.95 1.35
C LEU A 53 7.76 0.58 2.44
N LYS A 54 8.90 -0.04 2.11
CA LYS A 54 9.89 -0.47 3.11
C LYS A 54 10.44 0.69 3.93
N GLU A 55 10.86 1.76 3.28
CA GLU A 55 11.41 2.92 3.98
C GLU A 55 10.35 3.63 4.85
N PRO A 56 9.17 4.02 4.33
CA PRO A 56 8.11 4.56 5.18
C PRO A 56 7.72 3.64 6.33
N SER A 57 7.67 2.32 6.10
CA SER A 57 7.36 1.35 7.17
C SER A 57 8.46 1.25 8.22
N SER A 58 9.71 1.57 7.88
CA SER A 58 10.82 1.64 8.84
C SER A 58 10.72 2.87 9.74
N ILE A 59 10.20 3.98 9.22
CA ILE A 59 10.11 5.26 9.91
C ILE A 59 8.82 5.32 10.75
N PHE A 60 7.68 4.99 10.14
CA PHE A 60 6.35 5.05 10.76
C PHE A 60 5.90 3.71 11.36
N GLY A 61 6.74 2.67 11.30
CA GLY A 61 6.39 1.28 11.65
C GLY A 61 5.79 1.11 13.04
N MET A 62 6.26 1.89 14.00
CA MET A 62 5.74 1.91 15.38
C MET A 62 4.26 2.28 15.47
N LEU A 63 3.76 3.13 14.57
CA LEU A 63 2.36 3.58 14.57
C LEU A 63 1.42 2.51 14.02
N TYR A 64 1.93 1.63 13.14
CA TYR A 64 1.14 0.57 12.52
C TYR A 64 1.03 -0.68 13.39
N ASP A 65 2.00 -0.92 14.27
CA ASP A 65 2.10 -2.13 15.07
C ASP A 65 1.71 -1.87 16.53
N ILE A 66 0.42 -1.54 16.72
CA ILE A 66 -0.18 -1.25 18.02
C ILE A 66 0.14 -2.33 19.08
N PRO A 67 0.08 -3.64 18.80
CA PRO A 67 0.48 -4.66 19.76
C PRO A 67 1.95 -4.57 20.18
N LYS A 68 2.86 -4.18 19.29
CA LYS A 68 4.28 -3.99 19.65
C LYS A 68 4.49 -2.85 20.64
N LEU A 69 3.62 -1.83 20.67
CA LEU A 69 3.68 -0.76 21.67
C LEU A 69 3.55 -1.29 23.12
N LEU A 70 2.94 -2.46 23.30
CA LEU A 70 2.84 -3.12 24.61
C LEU A 70 4.15 -3.78 25.07
N THR A 71 5.03 -4.12 24.11
CA THR A 71 6.23 -4.93 24.35
C THR A 71 7.53 -4.19 24.09
N ILE A 72 7.48 -3.07 23.37
CA ILE A 72 8.66 -2.30 23.01
C ILE A 72 9.30 -1.68 24.26
N PRO A 73 10.62 -1.81 24.43
CA PRO A 73 11.33 -1.08 25.48
C PRO A 73 11.15 0.43 25.32
N GLU A 74 11.03 1.15 26.43
CA GLU A 74 10.85 2.60 26.43
C GLU A 74 11.97 3.34 25.68
N GLU A 75 13.21 2.91 25.87
CA GLU A 75 14.37 3.48 25.17
C GLU A 75 14.25 3.32 23.64
N ASP A 76 13.80 2.15 23.18
CA ASP A 76 13.59 1.87 21.76
C ASP A 76 12.42 2.69 21.20
N LEU A 77 11.34 2.86 21.96
CA LEU A 77 10.19 3.68 21.57
C LEU A 77 10.59 5.15 21.38
N HIS A 78 11.30 5.73 22.36
CA HIS A 78 11.78 7.11 22.24
C HIS A 78 12.81 7.26 21.12
N GLN A 79 13.64 6.25 20.88
CA GLN A 79 14.56 6.28 19.75
C GLN A 79 13.81 6.31 18.41
N GLN A 80 12.75 5.53 18.27
CA GLN A 80 11.89 5.55 17.08
C GLN A 80 11.16 6.89 16.92
N CYS A 81 10.66 7.49 18.02
CA CYS A 81 10.07 8.82 17.99
C CYS A 81 11.06 9.89 17.50
N ARG A 82 12.32 9.85 17.97
CA ARG A 82 13.37 10.78 17.53
C ARG A 82 13.71 10.63 16.05
N VAL A 83 13.73 9.40 15.54
CA VAL A 83 13.93 9.15 14.11
C VAL A 83 12.78 9.76 13.31
N LEU A 84 11.54 9.59 13.76
CA LEU A 84 10.37 10.16 13.11
C LEU A 84 10.40 11.70 13.13
N GLU A 85 10.71 12.30 14.27
CA GLU A 85 10.87 13.76 14.41
C GLU A 85 11.91 14.28 13.42
N THR A 86 13.09 13.66 13.37
CA THR A 86 14.17 14.05 12.45
C THR A 86 13.72 14.00 10.97
N VAL A 87 12.94 12.98 10.59
CA VAL A 87 12.42 12.85 9.22
C VAL A 87 11.38 13.93 8.91
N LEU A 88 10.64 14.36 9.93
CA LEU A 88 9.61 15.39 9.85
C LEU A 88 10.13 16.78 10.25
N THR A 89 11.44 16.96 10.28
CA THR A 89 12.08 18.26 10.49
C THR A 89 12.45 18.87 9.14
N HIS A 90 12.06 20.13 8.95
CA HIS A 90 12.56 20.96 7.87
C HIS A 90 13.22 22.22 8.45
N ASP A 91 14.51 22.39 8.18
CA ASP A 91 15.37 23.38 8.85
C ASP A 91 15.35 23.18 10.38
N ASP A 92 14.95 24.19 11.15
CA ASP A 92 14.82 24.13 12.61
C ASP A 92 13.35 23.96 13.06
N MET A 93 12.42 23.72 12.11
CA MET A 93 11.01 23.50 12.40
C MET A 93 10.68 22.02 12.38
N HIS A 94 10.01 21.57 13.42
CA HIS A 94 9.67 20.18 13.66
C HIS A 94 8.14 20.06 13.63
N ASP A 95 7.61 19.13 12.85
CA ASP A 95 6.15 18.90 12.81
C ASP A 95 5.63 18.19 14.07
N ILE A 96 6.52 17.47 14.77
CA ILE A 96 6.23 16.70 15.99
C ILE A 96 7.32 16.91 17.03
N ASP A 97 6.98 16.68 18.31
CA ASP A 97 7.95 16.56 19.39
C ASP A 97 8.12 15.07 19.76
N ALA A 98 9.35 14.56 19.70
CA ALA A 98 9.63 13.15 19.96
C ALA A 98 9.39 12.71 21.41
N SER A 99 9.51 13.62 22.37
CA SER A 99 9.28 13.32 23.79
C SER A 99 7.77 13.19 24.04
N ASP A 100 7.01 14.19 23.61
CA ASP A 100 5.56 14.22 23.76
C ASP A 100 4.92 13.01 23.07
N LEU A 101 5.31 12.73 21.83
CA LEU A 101 4.79 11.56 21.10
C LEU A 101 5.09 10.24 21.81
N GLY A 102 6.30 10.09 22.36
CA GLY A 102 6.69 8.88 23.10
C GLY A 102 5.83 8.67 24.34
N ASP A 103 5.61 9.74 25.11
CA ASP A 103 4.79 9.73 26.31
C ASP A 103 3.31 9.46 26.00
N GLU A 104 2.78 10.05 24.92
CA GLU A 104 1.42 9.82 24.44
C GLU A 104 1.20 8.36 24.02
N LEU A 105 2.14 7.78 23.26
CA LEU A 105 2.06 6.38 22.84
C LEU A 105 2.19 5.40 24.00
N LYS A 106 3.01 5.74 25.00
CA LYS A 106 3.13 4.97 26.24
C LYS A 106 1.90 5.10 27.12
N ALA A 107 1.25 6.26 27.13
CA ALA A 107 -0.02 6.43 27.80
C ALA A 107 -1.10 5.61 27.08
N LEU A 108 -1.15 5.65 25.74
CA LEU A 108 -2.04 4.87 24.91
C LEU A 108 -1.88 3.37 25.15
N SER A 109 -0.65 2.86 25.26
CA SER A 109 -0.37 1.43 25.48
C SER A 109 -1.00 0.88 26.76
N ARG A 110 -1.26 1.72 27.77
CA ARG A 110 -1.98 1.31 29.00
C ARG A 110 -3.46 1.03 28.77
N TYR A 111 -4.05 1.61 27.74
CA TYR A 111 -5.45 1.44 27.37
C TYR A 111 -5.63 0.36 26.28
N LEU A 112 -4.53 -0.06 25.65
CA LEU A 112 -4.54 -1.08 24.62
C LEU A 112 -4.59 -2.48 25.24
N SER A 113 -5.56 -3.29 24.81
CA SER A 113 -5.52 -4.73 25.04
C SER A 113 -4.79 -5.40 23.87
N ALA A 114 -4.13 -6.53 24.10
CA ALA A 114 -3.41 -7.27 23.05
C ALA A 114 -4.29 -7.70 21.85
N VAL A 115 -5.61 -7.56 21.96
CA VAL A 115 -6.61 -7.97 20.96
C VAL A 115 -7.35 -6.76 20.35
N SER A 116 -7.03 -5.54 20.78
CA SER A 116 -7.71 -4.34 20.29
C SER A 116 -7.32 -4.05 18.84
N THR A 117 -8.27 -4.22 17.91
CA THR A 117 -8.07 -3.75 16.52
C THR A 117 -7.93 -2.23 16.51
N PRO A 118 -7.13 -1.63 15.60
CA PRO A 118 -6.98 -0.18 15.51
C PRO A 118 -8.32 0.57 15.46
N LYS A 119 -9.33 0.00 14.79
CA LYS A 119 -10.70 0.54 14.75
C LYS A 119 -11.35 0.61 16.13
N ALA A 120 -11.22 -0.43 16.94
CA ALA A 120 -11.82 -0.48 18.28
C ALA A 120 -11.19 0.52 19.25
N VAL A 121 -9.94 0.92 19.01
CA VAL A 121 -9.24 1.93 19.82
C VAL A 121 -9.76 3.34 19.54
N LEU A 122 -10.18 3.61 18.30
CA LEU A 122 -10.63 4.94 17.84
C LEU A 122 -12.12 5.24 18.10
N GLU A 123 -12.90 4.25 18.54
CA GLU A 123 -14.34 4.39 18.81
C GLU A 123 -14.64 4.75 20.29
N TYR A 124 -13.61 5.09 21.07
CA TYR A 124 -13.70 5.52 22.47
C TYR A 124 -13.64 7.05 22.60
#